data_AF-A0A4Q2DKV5-F1
#
_entry.id   AF-A0A4Q2DKV5-F1
#
_cell.length_a   1.000
_cell.length_b   1.000
_cell.length_c   1.000
_cell.angle_alpha   90.00
_cell.angle_beta   90.00
_cell.angle_gamma   90.00
#
_symmetry.space_group_name_H-M   'P 1'
#
loop_
_entity.id
_entity.type
_entity.pdbx_description
1 polymer ?
#
loop_
_entity_poly.entity_id
_entity_poly.type
_entity_poly.pdbx_seq_one_letter_code
_entity_poly.pdbx_strand_id
1 'polypeptide(L)'
;MVRKVLQENAHASPHGWRTHEIYSLALKEKAPDGFQSTVKTHNGQAKPPHLEHPIRSKSFLKEILAHMRGYRDVKIVREVRESSSSSAKHHQHATFVWKLVDKSKLPKPQAPYVRTPSLGVPLGVHEDFSHLNKRRQRARKEKIVREILKLKEKRKLAAAQVSESTTTTEAAPGP
;
A
#
# COMPACT_ATOMS: atom_id res chain seq x y z
N MET A 1 -15.22 -7.81 15.13
CA MET A 1 -15.52 -9.25 15.14
C MET A 1 -14.41 -10.05 14.46
N VAL A 2 -14.37 -10.23 13.12
CA VAL A 2 -13.34 -11.08 12.46
C VAL A 2 -11.90 -10.79 12.89
N ARG A 3 -11.51 -9.51 12.96
CA ARG A 3 -10.16 -9.12 13.43
C ARG A 3 -9.89 -9.59 14.87
N LYS A 4 -10.89 -9.47 15.76
CA LYS A 4 -10.81 -9.91 17.16
C LYS A 4 -10.64 -11.42 17.23
N VAL A 5 -11.50 -12.19 16.54
CA VAL A 5 -11.39 -13.65 16.42
C VAL A 5 -9.98 -14.08 16.02
N LEU A 6 -9.43 -13.48 14.96
CA LEU A 6 -8.10 -13.83 14.46
C LEU A 6 -6.99 -13.47 15.46
N GLN A 7 -7.11 -12.36 16.18
CA GLN A 7 -6.14 -11.92 17.17
C GLN A 7 -6.14 -12.82 18.41
N GLU A 8 -7.32 -13.12 18.96
CA GLU A 8 -7.44 -13.98 20.14
C GLU A 8 -7.00 -15.42 19.86
N ASN A 9 -7.26 -15.90 18.64
CA ASN A 9 -6.88 -17.25 18.22
C ASN A 9 -5.50 -17.32 17.55
N ALA A 10 -4.72 -16.23 17.56
CA ALA A 10 -3.46 -16.14 16.82
C ALA A 10 -2.47 -17.27 17.13
N HIS A 11 -2.46 -17.72 18.38
CA HIS A 11 -1.59 -18.80 18.87
C HIS A 11 -2.07 -20.20 18.46
N ALA A 12 -3.36 -20.37 18.18
CA ALA A 12 -3.96 -21.68 17.90
C ALA A 12 -3.59 -22.25 16.52
N SER A 13 -3.25 -21.38 15.55
CA SER A 13 -2.80 -21.82 14.22
C SER A 13 -1.60 -21.01 13.72
N PRO A 14 -0.35 -21.45 13.97
CA PRO A 14 0.85 -20.79 13.44
C PRO A 14 0.89 -20.82 11.90
N HIS A 15 0.20 -21.79 11.31
CA HIS A 15 0.10 -21.95 9.87
C HIS A 15 -1.01 -21.09 9.24
N GLY A 16 -1.82 -20.38 10.03
CA GLY A 16 -2.93 -19.56 9.54
C GLY A 16 -4.23 -20.34 9.46
N TRP A 17 -5.31 -19.65 9.10
CA TRP A 17 -6.66 -20.21 9.15
C TRP A 17 -7.27 -20.34 7.76
N ARG A 18 -7.93 -21.47 7.53
CA ARG A 18 -8.79 -21.67 6.37
C ARG A 18 -10.07 -20.87 6.56
N THR A 19 -10.68 -20.47 5.45
CA THR A 19 -11.93 -19.68 5.48
C THR A 19 -13.03 -20.33 6.33
N HIS A 20 -13.15 -21.67 6.30
CA HIS A 20 -14.16 -22.37 7.08
C HIS A 20 -13.86 -22.37 8.59
N GLU A 21 -12.59 -22.41 8.98
CA GLU A 21 -12.18 -22.36 10.40
C GLU A 21 -12.48 -20.99 10.97
N ILE A 22 -12.12 -19.92 10.25
CA ILE A 22 -12.45 -18.54 10.62
C ILE A 22 -13.96 -18.37 10.76
N TYR A 23 -14.72 -18.94 9.81
CA TYR A 23 -16.17 -18.88 9.86
C TYR A 23 -16.74 -19.57 11.11
N SER A 24 -16.30 -20.78 11.41
CA SER A 24 -16.76 -21.52 12.60
C SER A 24 -16.36 -20.83 13.90
N LEU A 25 -15.16 -20.24 13.98
CA LEU A 25 -14.74 -19.46 15.15
C LEU A 25 -15.58 -18.19 15.30
N ALA A 26 -15.84 -17.50 14.20
CA ALA A 26 -16.59 -16.25 14.26
C ALA A 26 -18.06 -16.46 14.62
N LEU A 27 -18.67 -17.61 14.27
CA LEU A 27 -20.01 -17.97 14.72
C LEU A 27 -20.12 -18.27 16.22
N LYS A 28 -19.00 -18.54 16.90
CA LYS A 28 -18.98 -18.71 18.36
C LYS A 28 -18.98 -17.36 19.09
N GLU A 29 -18.55 -16.28 18.44
CA GLU A 29 -18.67 -14.95 19.02
C GLU A 29 -20.14 -14.50 19.01
N LYS A 30 -20.61 -13.94 20.12
CA LYS A 30 -21.94 -13.34 20.16
C LYS A 30 -21.97 -12.10 19.25
N ALA A 31 -23.07 -11.94 18.52
CA ALA A 31 -23.30 -10.74 17.75
C ALA A 31 -23.27 -9.50 18.67
N PRO A 32 -22.74 -8.35 18.19
CA PRO A 32 -22.80 -7.09 18.95
C PRO A 32 -24.25 -6.74 19.29
N ASP A 33 -24.45 -6.19 20.48
CA ASP A 33 -25.78 -5.80 20.93
C ASP A 33 -26.36 -4.72 20.01
N GLY A 34 -27.64 -4.87 19.65
CA GLY A 34 -28.31 -4.00 18.68
C GLY A 34 -27.89 -4.18 17.21
N PHE A 35 -27.16 -5.22 16.83
CA PHE A 35 -26.85 -5.47 15.41
C PHE A 35 -28.12 -5.77 14.60
N GLN A 36 -28.49 -4.86 13.69
CA GLN A 36 -29.57 -5.06 12.74
C GLN A 36 -29.02 -5.36 11.35
N SER A 37 -29.39 -6.50 10.79
CA SER A 37 -29.01 -6.91 9.44
C SER A 37 -29.78 -6.07 8.41
N THR A 38 -29.09 -5.16 7.72
CA THR A 38 -29.70 -4.26 6.71
C THR A 38 -29.87 -4.88 5.31
N VAL A 39 -29.45 -6.13 5.09
CA VAL A 39 -29.52 -6.69 3.73
C VAL A 39 -30.91 -7.19 3.46
N LYS A 40 -31.50 -6.62 2.41
CA LYS A 40 -32.74 -7.08 1.83
C LYS A 40 -32.49 -8.43 1.17
N THR A 41 -33.07 -9.50 1.72
CA THR A 41 -33.09 -10.80 1.05
C THR A 41 -34.07 -10.71 -0.12
N HIS A 42 -33.59 -10.88 -1.34
CA HIS A 42 -34.46 -10.94 -2.51
C HIS A 42 -35.13 -12.32 -2.61
N ASN A 43 -36.41 -12.36 -2.97
CA ASN A 43 -37.14 -13.61 -3.21
C ASN A 43 -36.48 -14.37 -4.37
N GLY A 44 -35.99 -15.58 -4.11
CA GLY A 44 -35.31 -16.44 -5.10
C GLY A 44 -33.83 -16.71 -4.83
N GLN A 45 -33.19 -15.97 -3.91
CA GLN A 45 -31.84 -16.33 -3.44
C GLN A 45 -31.93 -17.22 -2.20
N ALA A 46 -31.10 -18.27 -2.15
CA ALA A 46 -30.97 -19.11 -0.97
C ALA A 46 -30.61 -18.23 0.25
N LYS A 47 -31.46 -18.25 1.28
CA LYS A 47 -31.24 -17.45 2.48
C LYS A 47 -29.91 -17.85 3.12
N PRO A 48 -29.04 -16.89 3.50
CA PRO A 48 -27.81 -17.20 4.22
C PRO A 48 -28.08 -18.01 5.50
N PRO A 49 -27.20 -18.95 5.88
CA PRO A 49 -27.41 -19.81 7.05
C PRO A 49 -27.63 -19.08 8.37
N HIS A 50 -27.02 -17.92 8.58
CA HIS A 50 -27.15 -17.15 9.82
C HIS A 50 -27.48 -15.68 9.51
N LEU A 51 -28.76 -15.32 9.53
CA LEU A 51 -29.22 -13.96 9.22
C LEU A 51 -28.99 -12.97 10.38
N GLU A 52 -29.02 -13.45 11.62
CA GLU A 52 -28.85 -12.64 12.84
C GLU A 52 -27.38 -12.28 13.10
N HIS A 53 -26.46 -13.04 12.49
CA HIS A 53 -25.04 -12.87 12.73
C HIS A 53 -24.41 -11.88 11.74
N PRO A 54 -23.44 -11.04 12.16
CA PRO A 54 -22.78 -10.12 11.23
C PRO A 54 -22.10 -10.84 10.07
N ILE A 55 -21.58 -12.06 10.29
CA ILE A 55 -21.01 -12.92 9.25
C ILE A 55 -22.04 -13.99 8.90
N ARG A 56 -22.70 -13.80 7.76
CA ARG A 56 -23.91 -14.56 7.41
C ARG A 56 -23.63 -15.80 6.58
N SER A 57 -22.52 -15.80 5.86
CA SER A 57 -22.10 -16.87 4.96
C SER A 57 -20.59 -16.87 4.79
N LYS A 58 -20.06 -17.99 4.28
CA LYS A 58 -18.65 -18.11 3.90
C LYS A 58 -18.26 -17.18 2.74
N SER A 59 -19.18 -16.90 1.81
CA SER A 59 -18.92 -15.96 0.71
C SER A 59 -18.76 -14.54 1.24
N PHE A 60 -19.66 -14.11 2.12
CA PHE A 60 -19.59 -12.81 2.78
C PHE A 60 -18.30 -12.67 3.62
N LEU A 61 -17.90 -13.74 4.32
CA LEU A 61 -16.61 -13.75 5.02
C LEU A 61 -15.42 -13.54 4.07
N LYS A 62 -15.43 -14.14 2.88
CA LYS A 62 -14.36 -13.94 1.88
C LYS A 62 -14.28 -12.48 1.43
N GLU A 63 -15.41 -11.80 1.24
CA GLU A 63 -15.46 -10.37 0.90
C GLU A 63 -14.83 -9.52 2.01
N ILE A 64 -15.21 -9.78 3.27
CA ILE A 64 -14.60 -9.11 4.43
C ILE A 64 -13.08 -9.34 4.45
N LEU A 65 -12.63 -10.58 4.27
CA LEU A 65 -11.20 -10.93 4.25
C LEU A 65 -10.47 -10.26 3.07
N ALA A 66 -11.13 -10.10 1.91
CA ALA A 66 -10.59 -9.36 0.78
C ALA A 66 -10.40 -7.87 1.11
N HIS A 67 -11.36 -7.24 1.79
CA HIS A 67 -11.20 -5.87 2.29
C HIS A 67 -10.08 -5.77 3.32
N MET A 68 -10.01 -6.68 4.29
CA MET A 68 -8.94 -6.73 5.29
C MET A 68 -7.55 -6.92 4.66
N ARG A 69 -7.47 -7.66 3.54
CA ARG A 69 -6.24 -7.79 2.75
C ARG A 69 -5.81 -6.44 2.16
N GLY A 70 -6.75 -5.63 1.67
CA GLY A 70 -6.47 -4.27 1.20
C GLY A 70 -5.83 -3.38 2.27
N TYR A 71 -6.28 -3.52 3.51
CA TYR A 71 -5.70 -2.82 4.68
C TYR A 71 -4.41 -3.44 5.23
N ARG A 72 -3.89 -4.51 4.60
CA ARG A 72 -2.72 -5.26 5.07
C ARG A 72 -2.87 -5.81 6.49
N ASP A 73 -4.09 -6.13 6.93
CA ASP A 73 -4.30 -6.82 8.21
C ASP A 73 -4.08 -8.33 8.09
N VAL A 74 -4.45 -8.88 6.94
CA VAL A 74 -4.33 -10.30 6.63
C VAL A 74 -3.66 -10.49 5.28
N LYS A 75 -2.96 -11.61 5.11
CA LYS A 75 -2.39 -12.07 3.85
C LYS A 75 -2.83 -13.49 3.56
N ILE A 76 -3.07 -13.79 2.29
CA ILE A 76 -3.29 -15.15 1.83
C ILE A 76 -1.93 -15.80 1.58
N VAL A 77 -1.69 -16.97 2.15
CA VAL A 77 -0.46 -17.74 2.00
C VAL A 77 -0.82 -19.10 1.45
N ARG A 78 -0.09 -19.55 0.43
CA ARG A 78 -0.18 -20.92 -0.06
C ARG A 78 0.60 -21.80 0.89
N GLU A 79 -0.09 -22.73 1.54
CA GLU A 79 0.48 -23.70 2.45
C GLU A 79 0.35 -25.09 1.82
N VAL A 80 1.47 -25.77 1.66
CA VAL A 80 1.49 -27.17 1.25
C VAL A 80 1.44 -27.98 2.54
N ARG A 81 0.33 -28.67 2.78
CA ARG A 81 0.23 -29.60 3.91
C ARG A 81 0.53 -31.00 3.45
N GLU A 82 1.36 -31.69 4.22
CA GLU A 82 1.52 -33.12 4.07
C GLU A 82 0.26 -33.80 4.60
N SER A 83 -0.42 -34.55 3.74
CA SER A 83 -1.58 -35.33 4.13
C SER A 83 -1.12 -36.43 5.07
N SER A 84 -1.50 -36.38 6.34
CA SER A 84 -1.17 -37.42 7.33
C SER A 84 -1.83 -38.78 7.05
N SER A 85 -2.58 -38.92 5.95
CA SER A 85 -3.15 -40.19 5.50
C SER A 85 -2.09 -41.05 4.84
N SER A 86 -1.74 -42.16 5.50
CA SER A 86 -0.74 -43.18 5.12
C SER A 86 -1.00 -43.92 3.80
N SER A 87 -1.88 -43.44 2.93
CA SER A 87 -2.11 -44.06 1.63
C SER A 87 -0.99 -43.71 0.65
N ALA A 88 -0.36 -44.72 0.08
CA ALA A 88 0.90 -44.72 -0.68
C ALA A 88 0.97 -43.85 -1.97
N LYS A 89 0.05 -42.91 -2.19
CA LYS A 89 0.09 -41.92 -3.29
C LYS A 89 -0.10 -40.53 -2.70
N HIS A 90 0.98 -40.00 -2.15
CA HIS A 90 0.98 -38.77 -1.36
C HIS A 90 0.91 -37.53 -2.26
N HIS A 91 -0.28 -37.20 -2.77
CA HIS A 91 -0.49 -35.95 -3.48
C HIS A 91 -0.49 -34.78 -2.48
N GLN A 92 0.54 -33.93 -2.56
CA GLN A 92 0.62 -32.70 -1.79
C GLN A 92 -0.48 -31.73 -2.24
N HIS A 93 -1.51 -31.56 -1.42
CA HIS A 93 -2.56 -30.58 -1.69
C HIS A 93 -2.16 -29.21 -1.14
N ALA A 94 -1.85 -28.29 -2.04
CA ALA A 94 -1.67 -26.90 -1.65
C ALA A 94 -3.01 -26.27 -1.26
N THR A 95 -3.09 -25.72 -0.06
CA THR A 95 -4.26 -25.02 0.46
C THR A 95 -3.92 -23.55 0.70
N PHE A 96 -4.89 -22.67 0.46
CA PHE A 96 -4.72 -21.25 0.76
C PHE A 96 -5.28 -20.94 2.15
N VAL A 97 -4.44 -20.33 2.98
CA VAL A 97 -4.74 -19.96 4.37
C VAL A 97 -4.55 -18.47 4.57
N TRP A 98 -5.34 -17.90 5.46
CA TRP A 98 -5.24 -16.50 5.85
C TRP A 98 -4.35 -16.40 7.08
N LYS A 99 -3.32 -15.55 7.01
CA LYS A 99 -2.44 -15.23 8.14
C LYS A 99 -2.58 -13.77 8.52
N LEU A 100 -2.56 -13.49 9.81
CA LEU A 100 -2.40 -12.11 10.29
C LEU A 100 -1.04 -11.57 9.86
N VAL A 101 -1.03 -10.32 9.42
CA VAL A 101 0.18 -9.60 9.05
C VAL A 101 0.66 -8.83 10.26
N ASP A 102 1.91 -9.06 10.64
CA ASP A 102 2.56 -8.28 11.67
C ASP A 102 2.93 -6.90 11.11
N LYS A 103 2.16 -5.87 11.50
CA LYS A 103 2.34 -4.50 11.00
C LYS A 103 3.68 -3.91 11.39
N SER A 104 4.30 -4.39 12.49
CA SER A 104 5.62 -3.92 12.92
C SER A 104 6.74 -4.34 11.95
N LYS A 105 6.53 -5.45 11.24
CA LYS A 105 7.48 -6.03 10.25
C LYS A 105 7.23 -5.54 8.84
N LEU A 106 6.15 -4.80 8.60
CA LEU A 106 5.91 -4.23 7.28
C LEU A 106 6.96 -3.16 6.99
N PRO A 107 7.54 -3.12 5.77
CA PRO A 107 8.40 -2.01 5.40
C PRO A 107 7.60 -0.73 5.54
N LYS A 108 8.17 0.25 6.25
CA LYS A 108 7.58 1.59 6.35
C LYS A 108 7.33 2.08 4.92
N PRO A 109 6.17 2.68 4.63
CA PRO A 109 5.91 3.24 3.31
C PRO A 109 7.09 4.15 2.95
N GLN A 110 7.72 3.90 1.81
CA GLN A 110 8.78 4.78 1.33
C GLN A 110 8.18 6.17 1.24
N ALA A 111 8.79 7.14 1.93
CA ALA A 111 8.36 8.52 1.80
C ALA A 111 8.33 8.86 0.31
N PRO A 112 7.29 9.57 -0.17
CA PRO A 112 7.21 9.94 -1.58
C PRO A 112 8.55 10.58 -1.94
N TYR A 113 9.23 10.03 -2.95
CA TYR A 113 10.51 10.58 -3.37
C TYR A 113 10.26 12.04 -3.74
N VAL A 114 10.77 12.94 -2.91
CA VAL A 114 10.72 14.37 -3.17
C VAL A 114 11.59 14.56 -4.39
N ARG A 115 10.96 14.62 -5.56
CA ARG A 115 11.65 14.95 -6.80
C ARG A 115 12.22 16.35 -6.55
N THR A 116 13.54 16.45 -6.48
CA THR A 116 14.18 17.76 -6.55
C THR A 116 13.63 18.42 -7.82
N PRO A 117 12.99 19.59 -7.70
CA PRO A 117 12.42 20.24 -8.87
C PRO A 117 13.53 20.36 -9.89
N SER A 118 13.38 19.67 -11.03
CA SER A 118 14.39 19.77 -12.06
C SER A 118 14.46 21.24 -12.47
N LEU A 119 15.65 21.72 -12.82
CA LEU A 119 15.83 23.10 -13.27
C LEU A 119 14.87 23.48 -14.41
N GLY A 120 14.33 22.49 -15.12
CA GLY A 120 13.34 22.66 -16.17
C GLY A 120 11.91 22.96 -15.70
N VAL A 121 11.53 22.66 -14.44
CA VAL A 121 10.17 22.95 -13.93
C VAL A 121 9.84 24.44 -13.99
N PRO A 122 10.64 25.35 -13.40
CA PRO A 122 10.35 26.79 -13.48
C PRO A 122 10.51 27.36 -14.89
N LEU A 123 11.21 26.66 -15.79
CA LEU A 123 11.43 27.06 -17.18
C LEU A 123 10.36 26.54 -18.15
N GLY A 124 9.33 25.85 -17.64
CA GLY A 124 8.27 25.27 -18.47
C GLY A 124 8.75 24.15 -19.39
N VAL A 125 9.84 23.45 -19.05
CA VAL A 125 10.36 22.31 -19.85
C VAL A 125 9.41 21.12 -19.82
N HIS A 126 8.51 21.06 -18.84
CA HIS A 126 7.48 20.01 -18.74
C HIS A 126 6.15 20.39 -19.39
N GLU A 127 6.01 21.59 -19.95
CA GLU A 127 4.83 21.94 -20.76
C GLU A 127 4.90 21.17 -22.08
N ASP A 128 3.86 20.37 -22.38
CA ASP A 128 3.78 19.66 -23.65
C ASP A 128 3.46 20.65 -24.79
N PHE A 129 4.47 20.98 -25.60
CA PHE A 129 4.36 21.85 -26.76
C PHE A 129 4.12 21.10 -28.08
N SER A 130 3.84 19.79 -28.03
CA SER A 130 3.59 18.97 -29.22
C SER A 130 2.44 19.52 -30.08
N HIS A 131 1.44 20.13 -29.45
CA HIS A 131 0.30 20.77 -30.09
C HIS A 131 0.62 22.10 -30.82
N LEU A 132 1.81 22.69 -30.62
CA LEU A 132 2.22 23.91 -31.31
C LEU A 132 2.75 23.60 -32.72
N ASN A 133 2.58 24.54 -33.66
CA ASN A 133 3.18 24.40 -35.00
C ASN A 133 4.72 24.44 -34.96
N LYS A 134 5.39 23.89 -35.99
CA LYS A 134 6.85 23.76 -36.05
C LYS A 134 7.60 25.09 -35.79
N ARG A 135 7.08 26.23 -36.25
CA ARG A 135 7.67 27.56 -36.02
C ARG A 135 7.63 27.94 -34.54
N ARG A 136 6.47 27.79 -33.88
CA ARG A 136 6.29 28.09 -32.45
C ARG A 136 7.08 27.13 -31.56
N GLN A 137 7.17 25.84 -31.93
CA GLN A 137 8.03 24.87 -31.24
C GLN A 137 9.50 25.31 -31.24
N ARG A 138 10.05 25.75 -32.38
CA ARG A 138 11.44 26.26 -32.47
C ARG A 138 11.65 27.48 -31.58
N ALA A 139 10.77 28.47 -31.66
CA ALA A 139 10.85 29.68 -30.84
C ALA A 139 10.78 29.37 -29.32
N ARG A 140 9.93 28.42 -28.92
CA ARG A 140 9.87 27.94 -27.53
C ARG A 140 11.17 27.25 -27.10
N LYS A 141 11.72 26.34 -27.92
CA LYS A 141 13.00 25.67 -27.64
C LYS A 141 14.15 26.67 -27.48
N GLU A 142 14.24 27.65 -28.38
CA GLU A 142 15.26 28.70 -28.30
C GLU A 142 15.13 29.55 -27.03
N LYS A 143 13.89 29.91 -26.65
CA LYS A 143 13.64 30.65 -25.41
C LYS A 143 14.11 29.85 -24.19
N ILE A 144 13.74 28.57 -24.11
CA ILE A 144 14.13 27.68 -23.02
C ILE A 144 15.66 27.58 -22.93
N VAL A 145 16.35 27.38 -24.07
CA VAL A 145 17.82 27.30 -24.10
C VAL A 145 18.45 28.60 -23.58
N ARG A 146 17.97 29.78 -24.00
CA ARG A 146 18.48 31.07 -23.51
C ARG A 146 18.29 31.23 -22.00
N GLU A 147 17.15 30.83 -21.45
CA GLU A 147 16.91 30.92 -20.02
C GLU A 147 17.76 29.92 -19.21
N ILE A 148 18.00 28.71 -19.72
CA ILE A 148 18.93 27.74 -19.12
C ILE A 148 20.36 28.32 -19.06
N LEU A 149 20.84 28.94 -20.14
CA LEU A 149 22.17 29.57 -20.16
C LEU A 149 22.28 30.70 -19.14
N LYS A 150 21.29 31.60 -19.09
CA LYS A 150 21.24 32.68 -18.09
C LYS A 150 21.24 32.15 -16.65
N LEU A 151 20.50 31.07 -16.37
CA LEU A 151 20.48 30.43 -15.05
C LEU A 151 21.83 29.79 -14.70
N LYS A 152 22.53 29.18 -15.66
CA LYS A 152 23.88 28.65 -15.46
C LYS A 152 24.88 29.76 -15.15
N GLU A 153 24.83 30.88 -15.86
CA GLU A 153 25.68 32.05 -15.60
C GLU A 153 25.44 32.63 -14.21
N LYS A 154 24.17 32.83 -13.82
CA LYS A 154 23.81 33.30 -12.47
C LYS A 154 24.32 32.36 -11.37
N ARG A 155 24.22 31.04 -11.58
CA ARG A 155 24.78 30.05 -10.63
C ARG A 155 26.30 30.11 -10.54
N LYS A 156 27.00 30.32 -11.66
CA LYS A 156 28.46 30.47 -11.69
C LYS A 156 28.89 31.72 -10.91
N LEU A 157 28.21 32.85 -11.11
CA LEU A 157 28.47 34.10 -10.38
C LEU A 157 28.19 33.95 -8.88
N ALA A 158 27.06 33.34 -8.51
CA ALA A 158 26.72 33.09 -7.11
C ALA A 158 27.74 32.15 -6.43
N ALA A 159 28.21 31.12 -7.12
CA ALA A 159 29.25 30.21 -6.61
C ALA A 159 30.59 30.93 -6.36
N ALA A 160 30.98 31.87 -7.23
CA ALA A 160 32.19 32.67 -7.05
C ALA A 160 32.10 33.61 -5.84
N GLN A 161 30.94 34.25 -5.61
CA GLN A 161 30.72 35.11 -4.43
C GLN A 161 30.77 34.33 -3.11
N VAL A 162 30.25 33.10 -3.08
CA VAL A 162 30.31 32.24 -1.87
C VAL A 162 31.75 31.90 -1.52
N SER A 163 32.61 31.57 -2.51
CA SER A 163 34.01 31.25 -2.25
C SER A 163 34.84 32.42 -1.70
N GLU A 164 34.55 33.66 -2.10
CA GLU A 164 35.25 34.85 -1.61
C GLU A 164 34.89 35.20 -0.15
N SER A 165 33.66 34.90 0.28
CA SER A 165 33.19 35.22 1.64
C SER A 165 33.67 34.26 2.74
N THR A 166 34.03 33.01 2.39
CA THR A 166 34.46 32.00 3.36
C THR A 166 35.90 32.16 3.85
N THR A 167 36.74 32.98 3.21
CA THR A 167 38.16 33.14 3.57
C THR A 167 38.44 34.26 4.58
N THR A 168 37.44 35.07 4.97
CA THR A 168 37.67 36.26 5.83
C THR A 168 37.22 36.08 7.29
N THR A 169 36.69 34.93 7.72
CA THR A 169 36.14 34.74 9.09
C THR A 169 36.89 33.68 9.93
N GLU A 170 38.20 33.47 9.71
CA GLU A 170 39.03 32.59 10.54
C GLU A 170 40.31 33.29 11.01
N ALA A 171 40.15 34.43 11.67
CA ALA A 171 41.23 35.11 12.38
C ALA A 171 40.68 35.91 13.57
N ALA A 172 40.09 35.20 14.55
CA ALA A 172 39.88 35.76 15.88
C ALA A 172 40.90 35.10 16.83
N PRO A 173 42.02 35.78 17.16
CA PRO A 173 42.91 35.33 18.22
C PRO A 173 42.20 35.50 19.57
N GLY A 174 41.90 34.38 20.22
CA GLY A 174 41.45 34.37 21.61
C GLY A 174 42.59 34.75 22.55
N PRO A 175 42.30 35.54 23.61
CA PRO A 175 43.29 36.05 24.58
C PRO A 175 43.86 34.97 25.50
#